data_AF-A0A9E2TM04-F1
#
_entry.id   AF-A0A9E2TM04-F1
#
_cell.length_a   1.000
_cell.length_b   1.000
_cell.length_c   1.000
_cell.angle_alpha   90.00
_cell.angle_beta   90.00
_cell.angle_gamma   90.00
#
_symmetry.space_group_name_H-M   'P 1'
#
loop_
_entity.id
_entity.type
_entity.pdbx_description
1 polymer ?
#
loop_
_entity_poly.entity_id
_entity_poly.type
_entity_poly.pdbx_seq_one_letter_code
_entity_poly.pdbx_strand_id
1 'polypeptide(L)' 'MTLHAVSFQQITRILDLTDRLGLDREWVEIPLSPEQPGLVRKLPNGKLEIIVDAEQPFDDWLATLEQQIRHVQQP' A
#
# COMPACT_ATOMS: atom_id res chain seq x y z
N MET A 1 -19.26 -1.18 -13.50
CA MET A 1 -17.99 -0.57 -13.03
C MET A 1 -17.26 -1.67 -12.28
N THR A 2 -16.28 -2.31 -12.91
CA THR A 2 -15.61 -3.49 -12.34
C THR A 2 -14.61 -3.04 -11.29
N LEU A 3 -14.95 -3.25 -10.03
CA LEU A 3 -13.99 -3.27 -8.92
C LEU A 3 -13.02 -4.42 -9.22
N HIS A 4 -11.88 -4.12 -9.85
CA HIS A 4 -10.81 -5.09 -10.01
C HIS A 4 -10.12 -5.20 -8.66
N ALA A 5 -10.41 -6.30 -7.95
CA ALA A 5 -9.72 -6.63 -6.71
C ALA A 5 -8.20 -6.55 -6.93
N VAL A 6 -7.48 -6.14 -5.88
CA VAL A 6 -6.02 -6.06 -5.91
C VAL A 6 -5.48 -7.44 -6.26
N SER A 7 -4.75 -7.51 -7.37
CA SER A 7 -4.22 -8.76 -7.91
C SER A 7 -3.02 -9.22 -7.10
N PHE A 8 -2.77 -10.52 -7.06
CA PHE A 8 -1.62 -11.09 -6.36
C PHE A 8 -0.26 -10.47 -6.78
N GLN A 9 -0.12 -10.13 -8.07
CA GLN A 9 1.08 -9.44 -8.56
C GLN A 9 1.25 -8.04 -7.94
N GLN A 10 0.17 -7.29 -7.77
CA GLN A 10 0.20 -5.98 -7.12
C GLN A 10 0.58 -6.10 -5.65
N ILE A 11 -0.01 -7.07 -4.94
CA ILE A 11 0.35 -7.38 -3.55
C ILE A 11 1.83 -7.70 -3.43
N THR A 12 2.35 -8.56 -4.31
CA THR A 12 3.77 -8.95 -4.30
C THR A 12 4.67 -7.74 -4.54
N ARG A 13 4.30 -6.82 -5.44
CA ARG A 13 5.04 -5.57 -5.70
C ARG A 13 5.04 -4.62 -4.51
N ILE A 14 3.90 -4.48 -3.83
CA ILE A 14 3.80 -3.68 -2.59
C ILE A 14 4.69 -4.29 -1.52
N LEU A 15 4.60 -5.60 -1.30
CA LEU A 15 5.39 -6.31 -0.30
C LEU A 15 6.89 -6.19 -0.56
N ASP A 16 7.34 -6.35 -1.81
CA ASP A 16 8.74 -6.17 -2.22
C ASP A 16 9.22 -4.73 -1.95
N LEU A 17 8.38 -3.73 -2.23
CA LEU A 17 8.70 -2.33 -1.95
C LEU A 17 8.79 -2.07 -0.44
N THR A 18 7.85 -2.58 0.35
CA THR A 18 7.89 -2.43 1.81
C THR A 18 9.08 -3.16 2.44
N ASP A 19 9.43 -4.35 1.94
CA ASP A 19 10.58 -5.13 2.39
C ASP A 19 11.90 -4.37 2.16
N ARG A 20 12.06 -3.74 0.99
CA ARG A 20 13.21 -2.87 0.68
C ARG A 20 13.32 -1.65 1.60
N LEU A 21 12.20 -1.19 2.16
CA LEU A 21 12.18 -0.11 3.15
C LEU A 21 12.50 -0.59 4.57
N GLY A 22 12.71 -1.90 4.76
CA GLY A 22 12.94 -2.52 6.07
C GLY A 22 11.66 -2.68 6.90
N LEU A 23 10.50 -2.69 6.25
CA LEU A 23 9.23 -3.00 6.91
C LEU A 23 8.98 -4.51 6.89
N ASP A 24 8.72 -5.09 8.06
CA ASP A 24 8.25 -6.46 8.16
C ASP A 24 6.90 -6.62 7.45
N ARG A 25 6.82 -7.60 6.54
CA ARG A 25 5.58 -7.97 5.82
C ARG A 25 4.40 -8.27 6.75
N GLU A 26 4.66 -8.67 7.99
CA GLU A 26 3.64 -8.96 9.00
C GLU A 26 2.98 -7.69 9.56
N TRP A 27 3.66 -6.56 9.36
CA TRP A 27 3.22 -5.24 9.79
C TRP A 27 2.54 -4.48 8.65
N VAL A 28 2.40 -5.08 7.47
CA VAL A 28 1.76 -4.45 6.31
C VAL A 28 0.43 -5.13 6.03
N GLU A 29 -0.65 -4.35 6.04
CA GLU A 29 -2.00 -4.80 5.70
C GLU A 29 -2.41 -4.21 4.34
N ILE A 30 -2.72 -5.08 3.39
CA ILE A 30 -3.10 -4.71 2.02
C ILE A 30 -4.50 -5.29 1.76
N PRO A 31 -5.57 -4.49 1.86
CA PRO A 31 -6.90 -4.97 1.53
C PRO A 31 -7.00 -5.35 0.05
N LEU A 32 -7.70 -6.45 -0.23
CA LEU A 32 -8.01 -6.88 -1.61
C LEU A 32 -8.99 -5.92 -2.31
N SER A 33 -9.67 -5.07 -1.54
CA SER A 33 -10.56 -4.03 -2.04
C SER A 33 -9.77 -2.73 -2.17
N PRO A 34 -9.50 -2.25 -3.40
CA PRO A 34 -8.95 -0.91 -3.58
C PRO A 34 -10.00 0.16 -3.20
N GLU A 35 -9.56 1.31 -2.73
CA GLU A 35 -10.42 2.47 -2.45
C GLU A 35 -10.05 3.66 -3.34
N GLN A 36 -10.93 4.65 -3.36
CA GLN A 36 -10.73 5.91 -4.09
C GLN A 36 -11.04 7.07 -3.13
N PRO A 37 -10.03 7.81 -2.67
CA PRO A 37 -8.59 7.70 -3.00
C PRO A 37 -7.89 6.55 -2.25
N GLY A 38 -6.82 6.03 -2.84
CA GLY A 38 -5.87 5.15 -2.16
C GLY A 38 -5.06 5.91 -1.11
N LEU A 39 -4.74 5.25 -0.01
CA LEU A 39 -4.11 5.90 1.14
C LEU A 39 -3.19 4.94 1.89
N VAL A 40 -2.18 5.52 2.53
CA VAL A 40 -1.26 4.81 3.42
C VAL A 40 -1.41 5.40 4.80
N ARG A 41 -1.74 4.57 5.78
CA ARG A 41 -1.85 5.00 7.18
C ARG A 41 -1.24 4.01 8.13
N LYS A 42 -0.78 4.52 9.27
CA LYS A 42 -0.39 3.69 10.41
C LYS A 42 -1.62 3.40 11.25
N LEU A 43 -1.90 2.13 11.49
CA LEU A 43 -2.97 1.66 12.35
C LEU A 43 -2.57 1.77 13.83
N PRO A 44 -3.55 1.88 14.75
CA PRO A 44 -3.29 1.97 16.18
C PRO A 44 -2.66 0.70 16.78
N ASN A 45 -2.71 -0.43 16.06
CA ASN A 45 -2.03 -1.67 16.42
C ASN A 45 -0.52 -1.67 16.08
N GLY A 46 -0.01 -0.60 15.44
CA GLY A 46 1.38 -0.47 15.01
C GLY A 46 1.66 -0.92 13.58
N LYS A 47 0.68 -1.51 12.89
CA LYS A 47 0.78 -1.93 11.50
C LYS A 47 0.56 -0.76 10.53
N LEU A 48 0.93 -0.96 9.28
CA LEU A 48 0.76 -0.05 8.17
C LEU A 48 -0.32 -0.60 7.24
N GLU A 49 -1.40 0.14 7.09
CA GLU A 49 -2.45 -0.16 6.12
C GLU A 49 -2.14 0.57 4.81
N ILE A 50 -2.07 -0.20 3.72
CA ILE A 50 -1.75 0.29 2.39
C ILE A 50 -2.93 -0.01 1.47
N ILE A 51 -3.71 1.02 1.16
CA ILE A 51 -4.89 0.92 0.31
C ILE A 51 -4.52 1.37 -1.10
N VAL A 52 -4.65 0.45 -2.06
CA VAL A 52 -4.40 0.71 -3.46
C VAL A 52 -5.44 1.66 -4.02
N ASP A 53 -4.98 2.68 -4.73
CA ASP A 53 -5.86 3.62 -5.42
C ASP A 53 -6.48 2.95 -6.65
N ALA A 54 -7.80 2.94 -6.74
CA ALA A 54 -8.52 2.37 -7.88
C ALA A 54 -8.71 3.35 -9.05
N GLU A 55 -8.47 4.65 -8.83
CA GLU A 55 -8.69 5.74 -9.81
C GLU A 55 -7.46 5.95 -10.71
N GLN A 56 -6.26 5.76 -10.15
CA GLN A 56 -5.01 5.90 -10.89
C GLN A 56 -4.31 4.55 -11.21
N PRO A 57 -3.39 4.53 -12.20
CA PRO A 57 -2.60 3.34 -12.51
C PRO A 57 -1.77 2.87 -11.32
N PHE A 58 -1.68 1.55 -11.14
CA PHE A 58 -0.93 0.95 -10.04
C PHE A 58 0.54 1.35 -10.03
N ASP A 59 1.23 1.38 -11.18
CA ASP A 59 2.65 1.76 -11.25
C ASP A 59 2.88 3.21 -10.80
N ASP A 60 2.01 4.14 -11.24
CA ASP A 60 2.05 5.55 -10.79
C ASP A 60 1.79 5.65 -9.28
N TRP A 61 0.79 4.93 -8.78
CA TRP A 61 0.50 4.90 -7.34
C TRP A 61 1.65 4.28 -6.54
N LEU A 62 2.22 3.17 -7.00
CA LEU A 62 3.33 2.47 -6.36
C LEU A 62 4.58 3.37 -6.28
N ALA A 63 4.82 4.22 -7.28
CA ALA A 63 5.90 5.19 -7.23
C ALA A 63 5.72 6.22 -6.09
N THR A 64 4.48 6.57 -5.75
CA THR A 64 4.16 7.46 -4.62
C THR A 64 4.16 6.75 -3.27
N LEU A 65 3.90 5.44 -3.24
CA LEU A 65 3.79 4.63 -2.03
C LEU A 65 5.03 4.76 -1.13
N GLU A 66 6.23 4.70 -1.70
CA GLU A 66 7.49 4.81 -0.94
C GLU A 66 7.56 6.12 -0.13
N GLN A 67 7.18 7.23 -0.77
CA GLN A 67 7.18 8.55 -0.15
C GLN A 67 6.11 8.64 0.93
N GLN A 68 4.91 8.08 0.69
CA GLN A 68 3.83 8.06 1.67
C GLN A 68 4.21 7.23 2.91
N ILE A 69 4.80 6.04 2.73
CA ILE A 69 5.28 5.21 3.83
C ILE A 69 6.31 5.96 4.67
N ARG A 70 7.31 6.57 4.02
CA ARG A 70 8.33 7.36 4.71
C ARG A 70 7.70 8.51 5.49
N HIS A 71 6.76 9.24 4.88
CA HIS A 71 6.09 10.35 5.53
C HIS A 71 5.31 9.90 6.78
N VAL A 72 4.63 8.76 6.73
CA VAL A 72 3.87 8.20 7.86
C VAL A 72 4.78 7.59 8.94
N GLN A 73 5.98 7.14 8.56
CA GLN A 73 6.97 6.62 9.51
C GLN A 73 7.79 7.72 10.20
N GLN A 74 7.89 8.91 9.61
CA GLN A 74 8.57 10.03 10.26
C GLN A 74 7.73 10.54 11.45
N PRO A 75 8.36 10.73 12.63
CA PRO A 75 7.69 11.22 13.84
C PRO A 75 7.34 12.71 13.79
#